data_AF-A0A4Y2R3Q0-F1
#
_entry.id   AF-A0A4Y2R3Q0-F1
#
_cell.length_a   1.000
_cell.length_b   1.000
_cell.length_c   1.000
_cell.angle_alpha   90.00
_cell.angle_beta   90.00
_cell.angle_gamma   90.00
#
_symmetry.space_group_name_H-M   'P 1'
#
loop_
_entity.id
_entity.type
_entity.pdbx_description
1 polymer ?
#
loop_
_entity_poly.entity_id
_entity_poly.type
_entity_poly.pdbx_seq_one_letter_code
_entity_poly.pdbx_strand_id
1 'polypeptide(L)'
;MDMDPGIEEYKIFTDGSKWNEQVGSGAICYDSNGQEEWSFSLRLSNNASVFIAEAIAILESIKRILHINRICYIFTDSRSVLMALASYCDQTSIIEEIKLILKDKQNIVLCWVKAHVGISGNEIADSLAKEATRRETIDINIKFPKRWLKNHFQRVIKERWQQRWEFSLKARYTYGLMPQVSTKRCFGDFYINQFLTGHGVFPVYQMRFFGKNDICHCGRDQGTITHYLYGCPNFNQIRQGYFPSNFVNLGLLELISLPKVRVGLRLMGQFLLQKCLD
;
A
#
# COMPACT_ATOMS: atom_id res chain seq x y z
N MET A 1 -22.65 -16.01 -35.47
CA MET A 1 -23.89 -16.17 -34.68
C MET A 1 -24.89 -15.27 -35.35
N ASP A 2 -25.67 -15.85 -36.26
CA ASP A 2 -26.70 -15.11 -36.99
C ASP A 2 -27.87 -14.85 -36.05
N MET A 3 -28.30 -13.59 -35.96
CA MET A 3 -29.33 -13.13 -35.03
C MET A 3 -30.74 -13.36 -35.60
N ASP A 4 -31.66 -13.71 -34.70
CA ASP A 4 -33.10 -13.79 -34.94
C ASP A 4 -33.67 -12.38 -35.22
N PRO A 5 -34.28 -12.12 -36.39
CA PRO A 5 -34.68 -10.77 -36.83
C PRO A 5 -35.88 -10.14 -36.09
N GLY A 6 -36.30 -10.69 -34.94
CA GLY A 6 -37.51 -10.27 -34.22
C GLY A 6 -37.30 -9.50 -32.92
N ILE A 7 -36.06 -9.34 -32.43
CA ILE A 7 -35.81 -8.69 -31.13
C ILE A 7 -35.18 -7.31 -31.37
N GLU A 8 -35.93 -6.25 -31.05
CA GLU A 8 -35.42 -4.88 -31.03
C GLU A 8 -34.51 -4.70 -29.80
N GLU A 9 -33.19 -4.89 -30.00
CA GLU A 9 -32.19 -4.86 -28.95
C GLU A 9 -31.33 -3.59 -29.02
N TYR A 10 -31.03 -2.99 -27.86
CA TYR A 10 -29.99 -1.96 -27.77
C TYR A 10 -28.65 -2.60 -27.39
N LYS A 11 -27.57 -2.16 -28.04
CA LYS A 11 -26.21 -2.63 -27.77
C LYS A 11 -25.35 -1.48 -27.27
N ILE A 12 -24.94 -1.56 -26.01
CA ILE A 12 -24.13 -0.56 -25.34
C ILE A 12 -22.74 -1.15 -25.10
N PHE A 13 -21.70 -0.42 -25.43
CA PHE A 13 -20.31 -0.78 -25.12
C PHE A 13 -19.74 0.24 -24.16
N THR A 14 -19.00 -0.21 -23.15
CA THR A 14 -18.46 0.64 -22.08
C THR A 14 -17.00 0.34 -21.83
N ASP A 15 -16.21 1.37 -21.51
CA ASP A 15 -14.80 1.24 -21.14
C ASP A 15 -14.37 2.31 -20.11
N GLY A 16 -13.30 2.02 -19.37
CA GLY A 16 -12.66 2.92 -18.43
C GLY A 16 -11.15 3.01 -18.64
N SER A 17 -10.63 4.23 -18.79
CA SER A 17 -9.21 4.46 -19.05
C SER A 17 -8.53 5.30 -17.96
N LYS A 18 -7.23 5.04 -17.75
CA LYS A 18 -6.36 5.89 -16.91
C LYS A 18 -5.02 6.13 -17.61
N TRP A 19 -4.67 7.40 -17.78
CA TRP A 19 -3.42 7.85 -18.40
C TRP A 19 -2.86 9.07 -17.64
N ASN A 20 -1.58 9.05 -17.27
CA ASN A 20 -0.91 10.15 -16.55
C ASN A 20 -1.70 10.68 -15.33
N GLU A 21 -2.17 9.79 -14.46
CA GLU A 21 -3.05 10.09 -13.32
C GLU A 21 -4.45 10.66 -13.66
N GLN A 22 -4.75 10.87 -14.94
CA GLN A 22 -6.06 11.30 -15.42
C GLN A 22 -6.91 10.08 -15.75
N VAL A 23 -8.19 10.16 -15.42
CA VAL A 23 -9.13 9.04 -15.49
C VAL A 23 -10.35 9.45 -16.29
N GLY A 24 -10.78 8.57 -17.18
CA GLY A 24 -11.91 8.78 -18.08
C GLY A 24 -12.77 7.54 -18.23
N SER A 25 -14.05 7.74 -18.50
CA SER A 25 -15.04 6.68 -18.76
C SER A 25 -15.74 6.98 -20.07
N GLY A 26 -15.96 5.95 -20.89
CA GLY A 26 -16.57 6.10 -22.21
C GLY A 26 -17.65 5.05 -22.43
N ALA A 27 -18.68 5.42 -23.19
CA ALA A 27 -19.62 4.43 -23.70
C ALA A 27 -20.27 4.90 -25.02
N ILE A 28 -20.74 3.93 -25.79
CA ILE A 28 -21.52 4.13 -27.01
C ILE A 28 -22.69 3.17 -27.04
N CYS A 29 -23.85 3.64 -27.51
CA CYS A 29 -25.07 2.87 -27.67
C CYS A 29 -25.52 2.85 -29.12
N TYR A 30 -25.82 1.65 -29.60
CA TYR A 30 -26.44 1.41 -30.88
C TYR A 30 -27.90 0.97 -30.70
N ASP A 31 -28.77 1.50 -31.57
CA ASP A 31 -30.15 1.03 -31.71
C ASP A 31 -30.21 -0.35 -32.40
N SER A 32 -31.42 -0.86 -32.59
CA SER A 32 -31.65 -2.15 -33.25
C SER A 32 -31.23 -2.17 -34.73
N ASN A 33 -31.10 -1.01 -35.38
CA ASN A 33 -30.65 -0.87 -36.76
C ASN A 33 -29.12 -0.73 -36.87
N GLY A 34 -28.41 -0.72 -35.74
CA GLY A 34 -26.97 -0.50 -35.68
C GLY A 34 -26.56 0.96 -35.86
N GLN A 35 -27.49 1.91 -35.73
CA GLN A 35 -27.19 3.35 -35.73
C GLN A 35 -26.82 3.81 -34.32
N GLU A 36 -25.88 4.75 -34.23
CA GLU A 36 -25.51 5.36 -32.95
C GLU A 36 -26.69 6.20 -32.42
N GLU A 37 -27.22 5.80 -31.27
CA GLU A 37 -28.28 6.52 -30.56
C GLU A 37 -27.67 7.62 -29.68
N TRP A 38 -26.60 7.28 -28.97
CA TRP A 38 -25.84 8.19 -28.13
C TRP A 38 -24.45 7.63 -27.81
N SER A 39 -23.54 8.53 -27.44
CA SER A 39 -22.26 8.21 -26.84
C SER A 39 -21.92 9.21 -25.74
N PHE A 40 -21.00 8.84 -24.85
CA PHE A 40 -20.46 9.78 -23.87
C PHE A 40 -18.97 9.54 -23.61
N SER A 41 -18.31 10.61 -23.20
CA SER A 41 -16.93 10.64 -22.71
C SER A 41 -16.89 11.50 -21.45
N LEU A 42 -16.64 10.87 -20.29
CA LEU A 42 -16.73 11.49 -18.97
C LEU A 42 -15.37 11.53 -18.28
N ARG A 43 -14.95 12.73 -17.86
CA ARG A 43 -13.74 12.94 -17.05
C ARG A 43 -14.03 12.69 -15.57
N LEU A 44 -13.31 11.77 -14.95
CA LEU A 44 -13.40 11.50 -13.51
C LEU A 44 -12.30 12.24 -12.73
N SER A 45 -12.43 12.43 -11.42
CA SER A 45 -11.31 12.97 -10.63
C SER A 45 -10.08 12.04 -10.65
N ASN A 46 -8.86 12.61 -10.60
CA ASN A 46 -7.58 11.89 -10.78
C ASN A 46 -7.35 10.74 -9.79
N ASN A 47 -8.04 10.80 -8.65
CA ASN A 47 -7.97 9.79 -7.61
C ASN A 47 -8.81 8.54 -7.89
N ALA A 48 -9.60 8.53 -8.96
CA ALA A 48 -10.30 7.35 -9.43
C ALA A 48 -9.30 6.27 -9.88
N SER A 49 -9.75 5.01 -9.81
CA SER A 49 -9.02 3.87 -10.39
C SER A 49 -9.69 3.45 -11.68
N VAL A 50 -8.99 2.69 -12.53
CA VAL A 50 -9.57 2.09 -13.74
C VAL A 50 -10.84 1.30 -13.40
N PHE A 51 -10.82 0.49 -12.34
CA PHE A 51 -12.01 -0.22 -11.85
C PHE A 51 -13.22 0.71 -11.60
N ILE A 52 -12.98 1.89 -11.02
CA ILE A 52 -14.05 2.87 -10.78
C ILE A 52 -14.51 3.48 -12.11
N ALA A 53 -13.59 3.75 -13.03
CA ALA A 53 -13.93 4.27 -14.35
C ALA A 53 -14.83 3.30 -15.14
N GLU A 54 -14.50 2.02 -15.13
CA GLU A 54 -15.30 0.94 -15.72
C GLU A 54 -16.70 0.87 -15.09
N ALA A 55 -16.77 0.88 -13.75
CA ALA A 55 -18.04 0.82 -13.04
C ALA A 55 -18.91 2.07 -13.29
N ILE A 56 -18.30 3.25 -13.40
CA ILE A 56 -19.01 4.49 -13.77
C ILE A 56 -19.52 4.42 -15.20
N ALA A 57 -18.74 3.90 -16.16
CA ALA A 57 -19.19 3.72 -17.54
C ALA A 57 -20.46 2.85 -17.60
N ILE A 58 -20.51 1.75 -16.85
CA ILE A 58 -21.68 0.90 -16.74
C ILE A 58 -22.85 1.63 -16.06
N LEU A 59 -22.61 2.27 -14.90
CA LEU A 59 -23.65 2.97 -14.15
C LEU A 59 -24.31 4.09 -14.96
N GLU A 60 -23.51 4.91 -15.63
CA GLU A 60 -23.98 6.02 -16.45
C GLU A 60 -24.69 5.56 -17.73
N SER A 61 -24.31 4.40 -18.27
CA SER A 61 -25.03 3.73 -19.34
C SER A 61 -26.40 3.24 -18.87
N ILE A 62 -26.46 2.56 -17.73
CA ILE A 62 -27.71 2.07 -17.12
C ILE A 62 -28.67 3.25 -16.88
N LYS A 63 -28.20 4.34 -16.30
CA LYS A 63 -29.01 5.56 -16.04
C LYS A 63 -29.65 6.11 -17.31
N ARG A 64 -28.93 6.10 -18.44
CA ARG A 64 -29.43 6.58 -19.74
C ARG A 64 -30.50 5.68 -20.34
N ILE A 65 -30.49 4.38 -20.04
CA ILE A 65 -31.45 3.42 -20.60
C ILE A 65 -32.56 3.03 -19.62
N LEU A 66 -32.67 3.67 -18.45
CA LEU A 66 -33.72 3.39 -17.45
C LEU A 66 -35.14 3.57 -17.98
N HIS A 67 -35.36 4.39 -19.00
CA HIS A 67 -36.67 4.62 -19.61
C HIS A 67 -37.01 3.59 -20.70
N ILE A 68 -36.04 2.79 -21.13
CA ILE A 68 -36.19 1.79 -22.18
C ILE A 68 -36.72 0.49 -21.58
N ASN A 69 -37.81 -0.04 -22.14
CA ASN A 69 -38.43 -1.31 -21.73
C ASN A 69 -38.05 -2.50 -22.62
N ARG A 70 -37.29 -2.25 -23.69
CA ARG A 70 -36.71 -3.29 -24.58
C ARG A 70 -35.47 -3.92 -23.94
N ILE A 71 -35.00 -5.03 -24.49
CA ILE A 71 -33.77 -5.68 -24.03
C ILE A 71 -32.57 -4.79 -24.38
N CYS A 72 -31.70 -4.55 -23.39
CA CYS A 72 -30.48 -3.77 -23.55
C CYS A 72 -29.28 -4.61 -23.11
N TYR A 73 -28.31 -4.80 -24.00
CA TYR A 73 -27.06 -5.47 -23.69
C TYR A 73 -25.97 -4.44 -23.42
N ILE A 74 -25.31 -4.54 -22.27
CA ILE A 74 -24.14 -3.74 -21.93
C ILE A 74 -22.92 -4.64 -21.99
N PHE A 75 -22.07 -4.39 -22.97
CA PHE A 75 -20.81 -5.08 -23.21
C PHE A 75 -19.66 -4.32 -22.53
N THR A 76 -18.91 -5.02 -21.67
CA THR A 76 -17.72 -4.50 -20.99
C THR A 76 -16.60 -5.54 -21.05
N ASP A 77 -15.36 -5.11 -21.22
CA ASP A 77 -14.20 -6.00 -21.07
C ASP A 77 -13.68 -6.10 -19.63
N SER A 78 -14.23 -5.29 -18.71
CA SER A 78 -13.87 -5.28 -17.30
C SER A 78 -14.47 -6.46 -16.54
N ARG A 79 -13.80 -7.62 -16.67
CA ARG A 79 -14.09 -8.82 -15.88
C ARG A 79 -14.10 -8.53 -14.38
N SER A 80 -13.26 -7.59 -13.93
CA SER A 80 -13.17 -7.19 -12.52
C SER A 80 -14.48 -6.58 -11.99
N VAL A 81 -15.14 -5.73 -12.77
CA VAL A 81 -16.42 -5.12 -12.38
C VAL A 81 -17.54 -6.15 -12.43
N LEU A 82 -17.58 -7.02 -13.45
CA LEU A 82 -18.56 -8.11 -13.51
C LEU A 82 -18.44 -9.08 -12.33
N MET A 83 -17.22 -9.43 -11.92
CA MET A 83 -16.99 -10.25 -10.72
C MET A 83 -17.47 -9.54 -9.44
N ALA A 84 -17.22 -8.24 -9.29
CA ALA A 84 -17.70 -7.46 -8.14
C ALA A 84 -19.24 -7.35 -8.11
N LEU A 85 -19.88 -7.27 -9.28
CA LEU A 85 -21.34 -7.29 -9.42
C LEU A 85 -21.95 -8.66 -9.07
N ALA A 86 -21.25 -9.75 -9.37
CA ALA A 86 -21.68 -11.10 -8.98
C ALA A 86 -21.39 -11.45 -7.50
N SER A 87 -20.42 -10.77 -6.89
CA SER A 87 -19.97 -10.99 -5.50
C SER A 87 -20.97 -10.44 -4.48
N TYR A 88 -21.21 -11.17 -3.37
CA TYR A 88 -22.01 -10.64 -2.25
C TYR A 88 -21.19 -9.73 -1.32
N CYS A 89 -19.86 -9.83 -1.36
CA CYS A 89 -18.96 -9.20 -0.39
C CYS A 89 -18.35 -7.88 -0.88
N ASP A 90 -18.35 -7.62 -2.19
CA ASP A 90 -17.78 -6.38 -2.74
C ASP A 90 -18.80 -5.23 -2.66
N GLN A 91 -18.50 -4.30 -1.73
CA GLN A 91 -19.35 -3.18 -1.31
C GLN A 91 -18.67 -1.83 -1.57
N THR A 92 -18.21 -1.57 -2.80
CA THR A 92 -17.98 -0.17 -3.19
C THR A 92 -19.34 0.46 -3.46
N SER A 93 -19.53 1.72 -3.07
CA SER A 93 -20.83 2.40 -3.17
C SER A 93 -21.40 2.39 -4.59
N ILE A 94 -20.54 2.42 -5.61
CA ILE A 94 -20.94 2.37 -7.03
C ILE A 94 -21.45 0.97 -7.42
N ILE A 95 -20.79 -0.10 -6.96
CA ILE A 95 -21.23 -1.48 -7.23
C ILE A 95 -22.56 -1.76 -6.55
N GLU A 96 -22.77 -1.25 -5.34
CA GLU A 96 -24.06 -1.32 -4.64
C GLU A 96 -25.15 -0.57 -5.40
N GLU A 97 -24.87 0.64 -5.89
CA GLU A 97 -25.81 1.43 -6.69
C GLU A 97 -26.22 0.68 -7.97
N ILE A 98 -25.26 0.11 -8.70
CA ILE A 98 -25.54 -0.69 -9.91
C ILE A 98 -26.40 -1.92 -9.55
N LYS A 99 -26.05 -2.68 -8.51
CA LYS A 99 -26.82 -3.86 -8.06
C LYS A 99 -28.27 -3.51 -7.72
N LEU A 100 -28.49 -2.39 -7.03
CA LEU A 100 -29.82 -1.93 -6.67
C LEU A 100 -30.65 -1.63 -7.91
N ILE A 101 -30.09 -0.93 -8.90
CA ILE A 101 -30.80 -0.60 -10.14
C ILE A 101 -31.12 -1.87 -10.94
N LEU A 102 -30.15 -2.78 -11.10
CA LEU A 102 -30.33 -4.01 -11.87
C LEU A 102 -31.36 -4.96 -11.26
N LYS A 103 -31.59 -4.89 -9.94
CA LYS A 103 -32.63 -5.68 -9.26
C LYS A 103 -34.02 -5.42 -9.85
N ASP A 104 -34.30 -4.17 -10.20
CA ASP A 104 -35.60 -3.71 -10.70
C ASP A 104 -35.67 -3.67 -12.23
N LYS A 105 -34.55 -3.94 -12.93
CA LYS A 105 -34.40 -3.83 -14.39
C LYS A 105 -33.91 -5.12 -15.03
N GLN A 106 -34.83 -6.09 -15.13
CA GLN A 106 -34.58 -7.41 -15.73
C GLN A 106 -34.31 -7.38 -17.25
N ASN A 107 -34.60 -6.26 -17.91
CA ASN A 107 -34.34 -6.08 -19.35
C ASN A 107 -32.89 -5.67 -19.67
N ILE A 108 -32.04 -5.47 -18.66
CA ILE A 108 -30.62 -5.12 -18.84
C ILE A 108 -29.75 -6.37 -18.63
N VAL A 109 -28.97 -6.71 -19.65
CA VAL A 109 -28.07 -7.87 -19.65
C VAL A 109 -26.63 -7.38 -19.71
N LEU A 110 -25.80 -7.77 -18.74
CA LEU A 110 -24.37 -7.47 -18.74
C LEU A 110 -23.61 -8.60 -19.43
N CYS A 111 -22.78 -8.24 -20.41
CA CYS A 111 -22.01 -9.17 -21.22
C CYS A 111 -20.52 -8.87 -21.13
N TRP A 112 -19.71 -9.91 -20.93
CA TRP A 112 -18.26 -9.77 -21.02
C TRP A 112 -17.82 -9.88 -22.49
N VAL A 113 -16.97 -8.95 -22.93
CA VAL A 113 -16.27 -9.02 -24.21
C VAL A 113 -14.77 -9.03 -24.00
N LYS A 114 -14.03 -9.53 -24.99
CA LYS A 114 -12.57 -9.51 -24.93
C LYS A 114 -12.07 -8.14 -25.41
N ALA A 115 -11.18 -7.53 -24.63
CA ALA A 115 -10.50 -6.30 -25.02
C ALA A 115 -9.65 -6.48 -26.30
N HIS A 116 -9.58 -5.44 -27.13
CA HIS A 116 -8.64 -5.30 -28.25
C HIS A 116 -8.65 -6.44 -29.28
N VAL A 117 -9.84 -6.95 -29.60
CA VAL A 117 -10.03 -7.95 -30.67
C VAL A 117 -10.77 -7.39 -31.89
N GLY A 118 -10.91 -6.06 -31.98
CA GLY A 118 -11.53 -5.41 -33.15
C GLY A 118 -13.05 -5.37 -33.11
N ILE A 119 -13.67 -5.49 -31.92
CA ILE A 119 -15.11 -5.24 -31.76
C ILE A 119 -15.33 -3.73 -31.83
N SER A 120 -15.86 -3.24 -32.95
CA SER A 120 -16.00 -1.80 -33.25
C SER A 120 -16.55 -0.98 -32.07
N GLY A 121 -17.66 -1.42 -31.45
CA GLY A 121 -18.24 -0.73 -30.29
C GLY A 121 -17.31 -0.66 -29.08
N ASN A 122 -16.54 -1.72 -28.79
CA ASN A 122 -15.58 -1.73 -27.69
C ASN A 122 -14.40 -0.80 -27.96
N GLU A 123 -13.87 -0.80 -29.18
CA GLU A 123 -12.77 0.10 -29.56
C GLU A 123 -13.21 1.58 -29.52
N ILE A 124 -14.45 1.87 -29.88
CA ILE A 124 -15.01 3.23 -29.76
C ILE A 124 -15.19 3.62 -28.29
N ALA A 125 -15.71 2.72 -27.45
CA ALA A 125 -15.82 2.98 -26.01
C ALA A 125 -14.44 3.27 -25.37
N ASP A 126 -13.42 2.48 -25.72
CA ASP A 126 -12.03 2.71 -25.29
C ASP A 126 -11.47 4.04 -25.79
N SER A 127 -11.74 4.40 -27.05
CA SER A 127 -11.37 5.70 -27.59
C SER A 127 -12.03 6.85 -26.82
N LEU A 128 -13.33 6.76 -26.52
CA LEU A 128 -14.08 7.75 -25.75
C LEU A 128 -13.54 7.88 -24.32
N ALA A 129 -13.22 6.76 -23.67
CA ALA A 129 -12.63 6.75 -22.33
C ALA A 129 -11.24 7.39 -22.32
N LYS A 130 -10.42 7.11 -23.34
CA LYS A 130 -9.09 7.73 -23.54
C LYS A 130 -9.19 9.21 -23.85
N GLU A 131 -10.14 9.64 -24.67
CA GLU A 131 -10.39 11.05 -24.96
C GLU A 131 -10.73 11.81 -23.68
N ALA A 132 -11.59 11.23 -22.82
CA ALA A 132 -11.90 11.81 -21.53
C ALA A 132 -10.63 12.06 -20.70
N THR A 133 -9.64 11.16 -20.68
CA THR A 133 -8.39 11.38 -19.91
C THR A 133 -7.60 12.63 -20.31
N ARG A 134 -7.84 13.19 -21.50
CA ARG A 134 -7.14 14.38 -22.01
C ARG A 134 -7.85 15.68 -21.65
N ARG A 135 -9.08 15.62 -21.13
CA ARG A 135 -9.87 16.80 -20.75
C ARG A 135 -9.42 17.33 -19.39
N GLU A 136 -9.34 18.67 -19.25
CA GLU A 136 -8.99 19.32 -17.99
C GLU A 136 -10.18 19.40 -17.02
N THR A 137 -11.40 19.54 -17.54
CA THR A 137 -12.63 19.70 -16.76
C THR A 137 -13.09 18.35 -16.21
N ILE A 138 -13.20 18.24 -14.88
CA ILE A 138 -13.72 17.04 -14.20
C ILE A 138 -15.25 17.07 -14.23
N ASP A 139 -15.86 16.06 -14.87
CA ASP A 139 -17.31 15.89 -14.93
C ASP A 139 -17.85 15.21 -13.65
N ILE A 140 -17.13 14.19 -13.15
CA ILE A 140 -17.54 13.41 -11.96
C ILE A 140 -16.42 13.36 -10.94
N ASN A 141 -16.69 13.91 -9.75
CA ASN A 141 -15.76 13.85 -8.63
C ASN A 141 -15.97 12.55 -7.82
N ILE A 142 -15.02 11.62 -7.92
CA ILE A 142 -15.04 10.37 -7.18
C ILE A 142 -14.53 10.62 -5.76
N LYS A 143 -15.38 10.36 -4.76
CA LYS A 143 -14.94 10.39 -3.35
C LYS A 143 -13.84 9.35 -3.13
N PHE A 144 -12.78 9.73 -2.42
CA PHE A 144 -11.68 8.82 -2.15
C PHE A 144 -12.16 7.59 -1.36
N PRO A 145 -11.90 6.36 -1.84
CA PRO A 145 -12.16 5.17 -1.05
C PRO A 145 -11.37 5.25 0.27
N LYS A 146 -11.97 4.85 1.39
CA LYS A 146 -11.31 4.83 2.72
C LYS A 146 -9.95 4.13 2.67
N ARG A 147 -9.85 3.03 1.92
CA ARG A 147 -8.60 2.28 1.72
C ARG A 147 -7.54 3.11 1.01
N TRP A 148 -7.92 3.88 -0.03
CA TRP A 148 -7.01 4.77 -0.72
C TRP A 148 -6.49 5.85 0.22
N LEU A 149 -7.38 6.52 0.97
CA LEU A 149 -6.98 7.55 1.95
C LEU A 149 -5.99 6.98 2.97
N LYS A 150 -6.31 5.82 3.54
CA LYS A 150 -5.45 5.15 4.52
C LYS A 150 -4.06 4.88 3.94
N ASN A 151 -3.97 4.30 2.74
CA ASN A 151 -2.70 4.00 2.09
C ASN A 151 -1.92 5.27 1.76
N HIS A 152 -2.60 6.30 1.25
CA HIS A 152 -1.99 7.59 0.94
C HIS A 152 -1.38 8.23 2.19
N PHE A 153 -2.15 8.33 3.28
CA PHE A 153 -1.65 8.91 4.52
C PHE A 153 -0.52 8.09 5.13
N GLN A 154 -0.59 6.76 5.09
CA GLN A 154 0.51 5.90 5.55
C GLN A 154 1.81 6.16 4.78
N ARG A 155 1.72 6.33 3.46
CA ARG A 155 2.87 6.67 2.62
C ARG A 155 3.45 8.03 3.01
N VAL A 156 2.63 9.08 3.08
CA VAL A 156 3.06 10.44 3.42
C VAL A 156 3.67 10.50 4.83
N ILE A 157 3.06 9.83 5.81
CA ILE A 157 3.61 9.76 7.19
C ILE A 157 4.97 9.07 7.18
N LYS A 158 5.12 7.97 6.46
CA LYS A 158 6.38 7.23 6.39
C LYS A 158 7.47 8.03 5.71
N GLU A 159 7.17 8.72 4.61
CA GLU A 159 8.11 9.62 3.90
C GLU A 159 8.59 10.75 4.82
N ARG A 160 7.65 11.43 5.50
CA ARG A 160 8.00 12.48 6.47
C ARG A 160 8.80 11.95 7.65
N TRP A 161 8.47 10.75 8.15
CA TRP A 161 9.23 10.11 9.21
C TRP A 161 10.66 9.79 8.75
N GLN A 162 10.83 9.24 7.56
CA GLN A 162 12.15 8.95 6.98
C GLN A 162 12.98 10.21 6.82
N GLN A 163 12.43 11.30 6.27
CA GLN A 163 13.13 12.57 6.15
C GLN A 163 13.59 13.11 7.51
N ARG A 164 12.71 13.11 8.51
CA ARG A 164 13.08 13.53 9.88
C ARG A 164 14.16 12.62 10.47
N TRP A 165 14.14 11.34 10.15
CA TRP A 165 15.10 10.36 10.66
C TRP A 165 16.50 10.57 10.06
N GLU A 166 16.56 10.76 8.75
CA GLU A 166 17.78 11.03 7.99
C GLU A 166 18.47 12.31 8.43
N PHE A 167 17.74 13.43 8.50
CA PHE A 167 18.32 14.76 8.77
C PHE A 167 18.42 15.14 10.26
N SER A 168 17.95 14.30 11.18
CA SER A 168 18.08 14.58 12.61
C SER A 168 19.55 14.59 13.04
N LEU A 169 19.94 15.50 13.94
CA LEU A 169 21.28 15.46 14.57
C LEU A 169 21.32 14.54 15.80
N LYS A 170 20.16 14.01 16.23
CA LYS A 170 20.02 13.15 17.41
C LYS A 170 19.98 11.67 17.02
N ALA A 171 20.30 10.80 17.99
CA ALA A 171 20.25 9.33 17.85
C ALA A 171 21.04 8.78 16.64
N ARG A 172 22.18 9.40 16.31
CA ARG A 172 23.02 9.02 15.16
C ARG A 172 23.60 7.61 15.26
N TYR A 173 23.85 7.13 16.47
CA TYR A 173 24.20 5.73 16.72
C TYR A 173 23.11 4.78 16.20
N THR A 174 21.86 4.97 16.63
CA THR A 174 20.72 4.15 16.17
C THR A 174 20.45 4.32 14.68
N TYR A 175 20.66 5.52 14.12
CA TYR A 175 20.58 5.75 12.67
C TYR A 175 21.59 4.89 11.89
N GLY A 176 22.83 4.80 12.37
CA GLY A 176 23.85 3.94 11.76
C GLY A 176 23.47 2.46 11.75
N LEU A 177 22.68 2.00 12.73
CA LEU A 177 22.14 0.63 12.76
C LEU A 177 20.91 0.46 11.86
N MET A 178 19.98 1.41 11.92
CA MET A 178 18.66 1.32 11.29
C MET A 178 18.37 2.61 10.51
N PRO A 179 18.97 2.81 9.31
CA PRO A 179 18.79 4.05 8.55
C PRO A 179 17.40 4.18 7.93
N GLN A 180 16.67 3.07 7.81
CA GLN A 180 15.33 3.03 7.22
C GLN A 180 14.25 2.88 8.30
N VAL A 181 13.26 3.77 8.29
CA VAL A 181 12.14 3.71 9.23
C VAL A 181 11.21 2.55 8.90
N SER A 182 10.70 1.90 9.95
CA SER A 182 9.86 0.72 9.82
C SER A 182 8.79 0.68 10.89
N THR A 183 7.57 0.32 10.50
CA THR A 183 6.47 0.04 11.42
C THR A 183 6.50 -1.39 11.96
N LYS A 184 7.42 -2.24 11.46
CA LYS A 184 7.60 -3.58 12.02
C LYS A 184 8.14 -3.47 13.43
N ARG A 185 7.64 -4.33 14.32
CA ARG A 185 8.09 -4.39 15.71
C ARG A 185 9.59 -4.71 15.75
N CYS A 186 10.36 -3.87 16.43
CA CYS A 186 11.77 -4.17 16.72
C CYS A 186 11.85 -5.25 17.80
N PHE A 187 12.82 -6.16 17.70
CA PHE A 187 13.12 -7.14 18.75
C PHE A 187 13.84 -6.44 19.91
N GLY A 188 13.07 -5.70 20.72
CA GLY A 188 13.57 -4.90 21.83
C GLY A 188 12.90 -5.28 23.15
N ASP A 189 13.72 -5.42 24.19
CA ASP A 189 13.29 -5.39 25.59
C ASP A 189 14.18 -4.38 26.35
N PHE A 190 13.98 -4.26 27.66
CA PHE A 190 14.72 -3.31 28.48
C PHE A 190 16.25 -3.40 28.31
N TYR A 191 16.82 -4.60 28.18
CA TYR A 191 18.27 -4.79 28.06
C TYR A 191 18.72 -4.56 26.63
N ILE A 192 18.04 -5.17 25.65
CA ILE A 192 18.43 -5.06 24.24
C ILE A 192 18.29 -3.61 23.74
N ASN A 193 17.28 -2.88 24.20
CA ASN A 193 17.09 -1.48 23.83
C ASN A 193 18.26 -0.59 24.24
N GLN A 194 18.97 -0.91 25.33
CA GLN A 194 20.17 -0.17 25.72
C GLN A 194 21.26 -0.33 24.66
N PHE A 195 21.52 -1.55 24.21
CA PHE A 195 22.47 -1.81 23.11
C PHE A 195 22.02 -1.17 21.79
N LEU A 196 20.73 -1.20 21.46
CA LEU A 196 20.22 -0.60 20.20
C LEU A 196 20.27 0.94 20.19
N THR A 197 20.21 1.57 21.35
CA THR A 197 20.17 3.03 21.48
C THR A 197 21.50 3.65 21.88
N GLY A 198 22.44 2.85 22.39
CA GLY A 198 23.65 3.40 23.02
C GLY A 198 23.35 4.12 24.33
N HIS A 199 22.20 3.84 24.95
CA HIS A 199 21.74 4.49 26.17
C HIS A 199 21.82 3.57 27.39
N GLY A 200 21.61 4.13 28.57
CA GLY A 200 21.49 3.39 29.81
C GLY A 200 22.87 3.12 30.41
N VAL A 201 23.21 1.86 30.61
CA VAL A 201 24.32 1.44 31.50
C VAL A 201 25.74 1.65 30.97
N PHE A 202 25.88 2.14 29.73
CA PHE A 202 27.20 2.32 29.14
C PHE A 202 27.90 3.54 29.75
N PRO A 203 29.12 3.40 30.31
CA PRO A 203 29.88 4.53 30.87
C PRO A 203 29.97 5.76 29.97
N VAL A 204 30.16 5.59 28.66
CA VAL A 204 30.17 6.72 27.71
C VAL A 204 28.86 7.49 27.66
N TYR A 205 27.73 6.81 27.83
CA TYR A 205 26.42 7.45 27.94
C TYR A 205 26.25 8.11 29.31
N GLN A 206 26.66 7.42 30.37
CA GLN A 206 26.57 7.91 31.74
C GLN A 206 27.40 9.18 31.96
N MET A 207 28.60 9.27 31.37
CA MET A 207 29.40 10.50 31.37
C MET A 207 28.64 11.65 30.70
N ARG A 208 28.15 11.44 29.47
CA ARG A 208 27.47 12.47 28.70
C ARG A 208 26.23 13.05 29.40
N PHE A 209 25.47 12.23 30.12
CA PHE A 209 24.19 12.66 30.72
C PHE A 209 24.25 12.93 32.23
N PHE A 210 25.19 12.33 32.95
CA PHE A 210 25.26 12.39 34.41
C PHE A 210 26.66 12.74 34.95
N GLY A 211 27.65 13.02 34.09
CA GLY A 211 28.99 13.41 34.51
C GLY A 211 29.81 12.30 35.17
N LYS A 212 29.40 11.03 35.03
CA LYS A 212 30.14 9.87 35.54
C LYS A 212 31.42 9.60 34.73
N ASN A 213 32.30 8.73 35.23
CA ASN A 213 33.46 8.27 34.46
C ASN A 213 33.03 7.46 33.22
N ASP A 214 33.68 7.69 32.08
CA ASP A 214 33.44 6.99 30.81
C ASP A 214 34.27 5.71 30.63
N ILE A 215 35.21 5.44 31.53
CA ILE A 215 36.07 4.25 31.52
C ILE A 215 35.29 3.00 31.96
N CYS A 216 35.53 1.90 31.26
CA CYS A 216 34.97 0.60 31.61
C CYS A 216 35.53 0.10 32.95
N HIS A 217 34.71 -0.62 33.73
CA HIS A 217 35.14 -1.30 34.96
C HIS A 217 36.30 -2.30 34.78
N CYS A 218 36.63 -2.73 33.55
CA CYS A 218 37.82 -3.53 33.30
C CYS A 218 39.13 -2.71 33.24
N GLY A 219 39.04 -1.38 33.21
CA GLY A 219 40.16 -0.44 33.20
C GLY A 219 40.92 -0.31 31.88
N ARG A 220 40.48 -0.95 30.79
CA ARG A 220 41.27 -1.03 29.54
C ARG A 220 40.88 -0.01 28.46
N ASP A 221 39.65 0.50 28.48
CA ASP A 221 39.09 1.35 27.43
C ASP A 221 37.82 2.06 27.94
N GLN A 222 37.27 2.96 27.15
CA GLN A 222 35.94 3.52 27.34
C GLN A 222 34.87 2.42 27.33
N GLY A 223 33.87 2.57 28.20
CA GLY A 223 32.73 1.66 28.30
C GLY A 223 31.72 1.82 27.16
N THR A 224 32.16 1.59 25.92
CA THR A 224 31.32 1.61 24.72
C THR A 224 30.66 0.25 24.48
N ILE A 225 29.57 0.25 23.71
CA ILE A 225 28.95 -1.00 23.24
C ILE A 225 29.97 -1.88 22.51
N THR A 226 30.76 -1.29 21.60
CA THR A 226 31.78 -2.02 20.83
C THR A 226 32.80 -2.68 21.75
N HIS A 227 33.30 -1.96 22.76
CA HIS A 227 34.19 -2.54 23.76
C HIS A 227 33.55 -3.74 24.45
N TYR A 228 32.32 -3.62 24.93
CA TYR A 228 31.64 -4.73 25.61
C TYR A 228 31.36 -5.93 24.70
N LEU A 229 30.93 -5.69 23.46
CA LEU A 229 30.62 -6.74 22.49
C LEU A 229 31.86 -7.48 22.01
N TYR A 230 33.01 -6.83 21.86
CA TYR A 230 34.14 -7.43 21.14
C TYR A 230 35.45 -7.50 21.94
N GLY A 231 35.68 -6.61 22.91
CA GLY A 231 37.00 -6.45 23.55
C GLY A 231 37.05 -6.63 25.06
N CYS A 232 35.92 -6.50 25.76
CA CYS A 232 35.92 -6.42 27.22
C CYS A 232 36.22 -7.79 27.86
N PRO A 233 37.31 -7.95 28.63
CA PRO A 233 37.67 -9.25 29.21
C PRO A 233 36.63 -9.77 30.22
N ASN A 234 35.91 -8.86 30.89
CA ASN A 234 34.84 -9.20 31.85
C ASN A 234 33.71 -10.03 31.21
N PHE A 235 33.57 -9.95 29.88
CA PHE A 235 32.51 -10.64 29.14
C PHE A 235 33.01 -11.78 28.25
N ASN A 236 34.27 -12.23 28.40
CA ASN A 236 34.84 -13.35 27.64
C ASN A 236 34.00 -14.63 27.78
N GLN A 237 33.66 -15.00 29.01
CA GLN A 237 32.87 -16.23 29.27
C GLN A 237 31.47 -16.15 28.66
N ILE A 238 30.81 -14.98 28.74
CA ILE A 238 29.50 -14.79 28.11
C ILE A 238 29.61 -14.93 26.58
N ARG A 239 30.63 -14.34 25.95
CA ARG A 239 30.82 -14.46 24.51
C ARG A 239 31.09 -15.91 24.10
N GLN A 240 31.99 -16.61 24.77
CA GLN A 240 32.26 -18.04 24.52
C GLN A 240 31.01 -18.91 24.68
N GLY A 241 30.17 -18.61 25.67
CA GLY A 241 28.96 -19.39 25.95
C GLY A 241 27.78 -19.10 25.01
N TYR A 242 27.58 -17.84 24.61
CA TYR A 242 26.33 -17.37 23.97
C TYR A 242 26.50 -16.86 22.54
N PHE A 243 27.71 -16.47 22.13
CA PHE A 243 27.98 -15.88 20.81
C PHE A 243 28.56 -16.95 19.85
N PRO A 244 28.30 -16.85 18.54
CA PRO A 244 28.90 -17.75 17.57
C PRO A 244 30.42 -17.51 17.47
N SER A 245 31.19 -18.51 17.02
CA SER A 245 32.65 -18.40 16.94
C SER A 245 33.15 -17.25 16.05
N ASN A 246 32.39 -16.90 15.01
CA ASN A 246 32.67 -15.81 14.08
C ASN A 246 32.04 -14.46 14.49
N PHE A 247 31.59 -14.29 15.73
CA PHE A 247 30.84 -13.10 16.16
C PHE A 247 31.58 -11.78 15.93
N VAL A 248 32.91 -11.79 15.92
CA VAL A 248 33.76 -10.61 15.64
C VAL A 248 33.52 -10.00 14.26
N ASN A 249 32.95 -10.78 13.33
CA ASN A 249 32.64 -10.34 11.97
C ASN A 249 31.16 -9.92 11.80
N LEU A 250 30.34 -10.04 12.85
CA LEU A 250 28.91 -9.76 12.79
C LEU A 250 28.58 -8.41 13.41
N GLY A 251 27.70 -7.65 12.76
CA GLY A 251 27.13 -6.43 13.32
C GLY A 251 26.13 -6.71 14.46
N LEU A 252 25.83 -5.68 15.26
CA LEU A 252 24.91 -5.81 16.40
C LEU A 252 23.52 -6.33 15.99
N LEU A 253 22.98 -5.91 14.83
CA LEU A 253 21.66 -6.37 14.39
C LEU A 253 21.66 -7.85 13.99
N GLU A 254 22.73 -8.32 13.37
CA GLU A 254 22.92 -9.75 13.05
C GLU A 254 23.03 -10.57 14.35
N LEU A 255 23.81 -10.07 15.31
CA LEU A 255 23.95 -10.66 16.64
C LEU A 255 22.61 -10.75 17.38
N ILE A 256 21.84 -9.65 17.45
CA ILE A 256 20.53 -9.63 18.13
C ILE A 256 19.51 -10.55 17.44
N SER A 257 19.65 -10.83 16.15
CA SER A 257 18.76 -11.78 15.45
C SER A 257 18.88 -13.20 16.02
N LEU A 258 20.02 -13.55 16.61
CA LEU A 258 20.30 -14.88 17.19
C LEU A 258 19.72 -14.99 18.62
N PRO A 259 18.81 -15.94 18.89
CA PRO A 259 18.19 -16.10 20.21
C PRO A 259 19.19 -16.27 21.36
N LYS A 260 20.24 -17.06 21.13
CA LYS A 260 21.28 -17.34 22.13
C LYS A 260 22.06 -16.08 22.50
N VAL A 261 22.40 -15.26 21.51
CA VAL A 261 23.10 -13.99 21.73
C VAL A 261 22.23 -13.01 22.52
N ARG A 262 20.92 -12.95 22.27
CA ARG A 262 20.01 -12.11 23.08
C ARG A 262 20.07 -12.45 24.57
N VAL A 263 20.22 -13.72 24.93
CA VAL A 263 20.41 -14.12 26.34
C VAL A 263 21.75 -13.60 26.87
N GLY A 264 22.84 -13.77 26.12
CA GLY A 264 24.15 -13.24 26.50
C GLY A 264 24.15 -11.71 26.68
N LEU A 265 23.53 -10.97 25.77
CA LEU A 265 23.40 -9.51 25.87
C LEU A 265 22.60 -9.07 27.11
N ARG A 266 21.55 -9.81 27.49
CA ARG A 266 20.81 -9.54 28.73
C ARG A 266 21.69 -9.72 29.96
N LEU A 267 22.45 -10.82 30.03
CA LEU A 267 23.38 -11.07 31.13
C LEU A 267 24.45 -9.96 31.23
N MET A 268 24.98 -9.53 30.10
CA MET A 268 25.91 -8.38 30.05
C MET A 268 25.24 -7.10 30.58
N GLY A 269 24.02 -6.80 30.11
CA GLY A 269 23.26 -5.64 30.57
C GLY A 269 22.95 -5.67 32.06
N GLN A 270 22.56 -6.84 32.61
CA GLN A 270 22.32 -7.04 34.04
C GLN A 270 23.58 -6.78 34.88
N PHE A 271 24.72 -7.33 34.45
CA PHE A 271 26.00 -7.09 35.12
C PHE A 271 26.35 -5.59 35.14
N LEU A 272 26.18 -4.90 34.01
CA LEU A 272 26.48 -3.47 33.93
C LEU A 272 25.53 -2.63 34.80
N LEU A 273 24.24 -2.99 34.88
CA LEU A 273 23.28 -2.33 35.78
C LEU A 273 23.70 -2.40 37.24
N GLN A 274 24.13 -3.57 37.69
CA GLN A 274 24.61 -3.75 39.07
C GLN A 274 25.80 -2.81 39.33
N LYS A 275 26.75 -2.75 38.40
CA LYS A 275 27.93 -1.88 38.53
C LYS A 275 27.66 -0.39 38.39
N CYS A 276 26.55 0.02 37.81
CA CYS A 276 26.18 1.43 37.69
C CYS A 276 25.44 2.00 38.92
N LEU A 277 24.94 1.12 39.79
CA LEU A 277 24.23 1.47 41.02
C LEU A 277 25.16 1.58 42.24
N ASP A 278 26.35 1.00 42.16
CA ASP A 278 27.47 1.18 43.09
C ASP A 278 28.21 2.50 42.82
#